data_AF-A0A564Q8K2-F1
#
_entry.id   AF-A0A564Q8K2-F1
#
_cell.length_a   1.000
_cell.length_b   1.000
_cell.length_c   1.000
_cell.angle_alpha   90.00
_cell.angle_beta   90.00
_cell.angle_gamma   90.00
#
_symmetry.space_group_name_H-M   'P 1'
#
loop_
_entity.id
_entity.type
_entity.pdbx_description
1 polymer ?
#
loop_
_entity_poly.entity_id
_entity_poly.type
_entity_poly.pdbx_seq_one_letter_code
_entity_poly.pdbx_strand_id
1 'polypeptide(L)'
;MDEKIIPTLDRINKFLYLYTISSCSGRIIVIDLLKIGDKRNARFTGRWHKKIEKKEVLNAIERCEREGWLILNPPIIHAVSKDIGSCMSLNRHPECEHLL
;
A
#
# COMPACT_ATOMS: atom_id res chain seq x y z
N MET A 1 6.35 -7.42 -8.53
CA MET A 1 5.34 -6.34 -8.58
C MET A 1 4.04 -6.89 -8.05
N ASP A 2 3.15 -6.06 -7.52
CA ASP A 2 1.81 -6.50 -7.18
C ASP A 2 0.96 -6.54 -8.46
N GLU A 3 0.55 -7.73 -8.90
CA GLU A 3 -0.08 -7.90 -10.22
C GLU A 3 -1.44 -7.20 -10.31
N LYS A 4 -2.14 -7.06 -9.17
CA LYS A 4 -3.49 -6.48 -9.14
C LYS A 4 -3.52 -5.00 -9.50
N ILE A 5 -2.42 -4.28 -9.26
CA ILE A 5 -2.37 -2.84 -9.51
C ILE A 5 -1.88 -2.51 -10.93
N ILE A 6 -1.33 -3.48 -11.67
CA ILE A 6 -0.77 -3.26 -13.02
C ILE A 6 -1.75 -2.55 -13.96
N PRO A 7 -3.03 -2.95 -14.08
CA PRO A 7 -3.96 -2.26 -14.98
C PRO A 7 -4.15 -0.78 -14.64
N THR A 8 -4.11 -0.43 -13.35
CA THR A 8 -4.17 0.96 -12.88
C THR A 8 -2.90 1.71 -13.21
N LEU A 9 -1.72 1.11 -13.01
CA LEU A 9 -0.45 1.73 -13.36
C LEU A 9 -0.34 1.98 -14.86
N ASP A 10 -0.74 1.02 -15.69
CA ASP A 10 -0.74 1.16 -17.15
C ASP A 10 -1.67 2.28 -17.62
N ARG A 11 -2.83 2.46 -16.96
CA ARG A 11 -3.72 3.61 -17.21
C ARG A 11 -3.05 4.93 -16.86
N ILE A 12 -2.40 5.03 -15.70
CA ILE A 12 -1.68 6.24 -15.29
C ILE A 12 -0.54 6.57 -16.26
N ASN A 13 0.23 5.57 -16.69
CA ASN A 13 1.36 5.76 -17.59
C ASN A 13 0.97 6.10 -19.04
N LYS A 14 -0.33 6.04 -19.40
CA LYS A 14 -0.80 6.54 -20.71
C LYS A 14 -0.87 8.06 -20.79
N PHE A 15 -0.91 8.76 -19.67
CA PHE A 15 -0.86 10.22 -19.65
C PHE A 15 0.57 10.69 -19.95
N LEU A 16 0.78 11.42 -21.05
CA LEU A 16 2.10 11.89 -21.49
C LEU A 16 2.85 12.77 -20.46
N TYR A 17 2.14 13.27 -19.45
CA TYR A 17 2.67 14.12 -18.39
C TYR A 17 2.85 13.39 -17.05
N LEU A 18 2.57 12.09 -16.97
CA LEU A 18 2.73 11.28 -15.76
C LEU A 18 3.62 10.06 -16.01
N TYR A 19 4.32 9.63 -14.98
CA TYR A 19 4.84 8.26 -14.91
C TYR A 19 4.90 7.74 -13.47
N THR A 20 4.68 6.44 -13.29
CA THR A 20 4.68 5.78 -11.97
C THR A 20 6.10 5.39 -11.55
N ILE A 21 6.48 5.64 -10.30
CA ILE A 21 7.80 5.28 -9.77
C ILE A 21 7.76 4.10 -8.78
N SER A 22 6.73 4.03 -7.94
CA SER A 22 6.55 2.95 -6.98
C SER A 22 5.07 2.82 -6.61
N SER A 23 4.68 1.61 -6.24
CA SER A 23 3.29 1.32 -5.90
C SER A 23 3.17 0.13 -4.97
N CYS A 24 2.04 0.07 -4.26
CA CYS A 24 1.62 -1.06 -3.44
C CYS A 24 0.11 -1.21 -3.61
N SER A 25 -0.37 -2.43 -3.84
CA SER A 25 -1.80 -2.75 -3.99
C SER A 25 -2.57 -2.78 -2.67
N GLY A 26 -1.96 -2.31 -1.59
CA GLY A 26 -2.43 -2.51 -0.23
C GLY A 26 -1.96 -3.84 0.34
N ARG A 27 -1.97 -3.92 1.66
CA ARG A 27 -1.53 -5.11 2.39
C ARG A 27 -2.12 -5.16 3.78
N ILE A 28 -2.34 -6.37 4.25
CA ILE A 28 -2.55 -6.66 5.66
C ILE A 28 -1.21 -7.05 6.25
N ILE A 29 -0.87 -6.53 7.42
CA ILE A 29 0.35 -6.88 8.15
C ILE A 29 0.01 -7.17 9.61
N VAL A 30 0.76 -8.10 10.19
CA VAL A 30 0.91 -8.19 11.65
C VAL A 30 2.34 -7.79 11.98
N ILE A 31 2.49 -6.80 12.84
CA ILE A 31 3.77 -6.22 13.21
C ILE A 31 3.92 -6.23 14.72
N ASP A 32 5.06 -6.73 15.18
CA ASP A 32 5.45 -6.80 16.58
C ASP A 32 6.31 -5.58 16.91
N LEU A 33 5.78 -4.71 17.78
CA LEU A 33 6.35 -3.40 18.10
C LEU A 33 6.67 -3.30 19.60
N LEU A 34 7.81 -2.67 19.90
CA LEU A 34 8.13 -2.28 21.28
C LEU A 34 7.34 -1.04 21.70
N LYS A 35 7.10 -0.13 20.75
CA LYS A 35 6.32 1.10 20.92
C LYS A 35 5.72 1.50 19.58
N ILE A 36 4.51 2.07 19.61
CA ILE A 36 3.89 2.66 18.42
C ILE A 36 4.84 3.67 17.77
N GLY A 37 5.03 3.55 16.46
CA GLY A 37 5.89 4.43 15.67
C GLY A 37 7.37 4.00 15.64
N ASP A 38 7.78 2.98 16.38
CA ASP A 38 9.12 2.42 16.30
C ASP A 38 9.29 1.57 15.03
N LYS A 39 9.50 2.25 13.91
CA LYS A 39 9.73 1.60 12.60
C LYS A 39 11.07 0.86 12.53
N ARG A 40 12.05 1.22 13.37
CA ARG A 40 13.40 0.65 13.29
C ARG A 40 13.46 -0.75 13.87
N ASN A 41 12.78 -0.97 15.01
CA ASN A 41 12.76 -2.27 15.68
C ASN A 41 11.50 -3.08 15.38
N ALA A 42 10.75 -2.67 14.35
CA ALA A 42 9.51 -3.32 13.96
C ALA A 42 9.77 -4.68 13.31
N ARG A 43 9.20 -5.74 13.91
CA ARG A 43 9.32 -7.10 13.38
C ARG A 43 8.02 -7.53 12.71
N PHE A 44 8.06 -7.83 11.43
CA PHE A 44 6.88 -8.36 10.72
C PHE A 44 6.70 -9.83 11.08
N THR A 45 5.60 -10.15 11.74
CA THR A 45 5.20 -11.54 12.00
C THR A 45 4.19 -12.05 10.97
N GLY A 46 3.63 -11.15 10.14
CA GLY A 46 2.81 -11.49 8.99
C GLY A 46 2.75 -10.35 7.95
N ARG A 47 2.70 -10.70 6.66
CA ARG A 47 2.59 -9.73 5.55
C ARG A 47 1.90 -10.39 4.36
N TRP A 48 0.78 -9.81 3.92
CA TRP A 48 0.00 -10.35 2.81
C TRP A 48 -0.53 -9.24 1.90
N HIS A 49 -0.45 -9.46 0.60
CA HIS A 49 -0.97 -8.56 -0.45
C HIS A 49 -2.27 -9.10 -1.09
N LYS A 50 -2.94 -10.01 -0.38
CA LYS A 50 -4.16 -10.69 -0.83
C LYS A 50 -5.10 -10.92 0.33
N LYS A 51 -6.31 -11.43 0.03
CA LYS A 51 -7.24 -11.90 1.06
C LYS A 51 -6.56 -13.02 1.87
N ILE A 52 -6.75 -12.98 3.18
CA ILE A 52 -6.14 -13.90 4.14
C ILE A 52 -7.22 -14.59 4.96
N GLU A 53 -6.88 -15.77 5.48
CA GLU A 53 -7.75 -16.47 6.41
C GLU A 53 -7.48 -16.06 7.86
N LYS A 54 -8.52 -16.16 8.71
CA LYS A 54 -8.41 -15.90 10.15
C LYS A 54 -7.27 -16.68 10.79
N LYS A 55 -7.07 -17.95 10.40
CA LYS A 55 -6.02 -18.81 10.96
C LYS A 55 -4.62 -18.28 10.68
N GLU A 56 -4.37 -17.75 9.48
CA GLU A 56 -3.07 -17.16 9.14
C GLU A 56 -2.76 -15.93 10.00
N VAL A 57 -3.79 -15.11 10.27
CA VAL A 57 -3.66 -13.94 11.16
C VAL A 57 -3.34 -14.38 12.58
N LEU A 58 -4.08 -15.36 13.12
CA LEU A 58 -3.85 -15.89 14.47
C LEU A 58 -2.44 -16.45 14.62
N ASN A 59 -1.98 -17.27 13.68
CA ASN A 59 -0.61 -17.80 13.67
C ASN A 59 0.45 -16.70 13.63
N ALA A 60 0.17 -15.56 12.96
CA ALA A 60 1.09 -14.42 12.95
C ALA A 60 1.11 -13.66 14.29
N ILE A 61 -0.05 -13.53 14.93
CA ILE A 61 -0.18 -12.91 16.26
C ILE A 61 0.53 -13.76 17.32
N GLU A 62 0.43 -15.08 17.26
CA GLU A 62 1.14 -16.01 18.17
C GLU A 62 2.67 -15.89 18.10
N ARG A 63 3.21 -15.34 17.00
CA ARG A 63 4.66 -15.09 16.84
C ARG A 63 5.10 -13.72 17.37
N CYS A 64 4.20 -12.90 17.88
CA CYS A 64 4.55 -11.64 18.52
C CYS A 64 5.08 -11.89 19.93
N GLU A 65 6.20 -11.28 20.28
CA GLU A 65 6.79 -11.32 21.63
C GLU A 65 6.47 -10.07 22.44
N ARG A 66 5.99 -9.00 21.80
CA ARG A 66 5.64 -7.72 22.42
C ARG A 66 4.19 -7.36 22.06
N GLU A 67 3.92 -6.12 21.66
CA GLU A 67 2.61 -5.71 21.17
C GLU A 67 2.46 -6.05 19.69
N GLY A 68 1.56 -6.98 19.39
CA GLY A 68 1.15 -7.32 18.04
C GLY A 68 0.09 -6.35 17.50
N TRP A 69 0.40 -5.70 16.38
CA TRP A 69 -0.50 -4.77 15.69
C TRP A 69 -0.97 -5.37 14.36
N LEU A 70 -2.27 -5.57 14.22
CA LEU A 70 -2.91 -5.90 12.95
C LEU A 70 -3.25 -4.61 12.20
N ILE A 71 -2.64 -4.39 11.04
CA ILE A 71 -2.79 -3.16 10.27
C ILE A 71 -3.19 -3.49 8.84
N LEU A 72 -4.24 -2.82 8.35
CA LEU A 72 -4.59 -2.75 6.95
C LEU A 72 -4.01 -1.46 6.34
N ASN A 73 -3.06 -1.60 5.43
CA ASN A 73 -2.58 -0.48 4.63
C ASN A 73 -3.33 -0.48 3.28
N PRO A 74 -3.96 0.63 2.88
CA PRO A 74 -4.63 0.74 1.59
C PRO A 74 -3.61 0.75 0.43
N PRO A 75 -4.07 0.64 -0.82
CA PRO A 75 -3.24 0.89 -1.99
C PRO A 75 -2.57 2.28 -1.94
N ILE A 76 -1.33 2.36 -2.39
CA ILE A 76 -0.57 3.61 -2.51
C ILE A 76 0.16 3.60 -3.85
N ILE A 77 0.07 4.69 -4.60
CA ILE A 77 0.77 4.88 -5.87
C ILE A 77 1.55 6.20 -5.77
N HIS A 78 2.83 6.14 -6.10
CA HIS A 78 3.63 7.33 -6.33
C HIS A 78 3.81 7.53 -7.83
N ALA A 79 3.36 8.69 -8.33
CA ALA A 79 3.53 9.12 -9.71
C ALA A 79 4.24 10.49 -9.74
N VAL A 80 5.09 10.67 -10.73
CA VAL A 80 5.73 11.95 -11.02
C VAL A 80 4.94 12.64 -12.11
N SER A 81 4.74 13.95 -11.93
CA SER A 81 4.12 14.83 -12.91
C SER A 81 5.16 15.72 -13.56
N LYS A 82 4.95 16.05 -14.84
CA LYS A 82 5.79 16.99 -15.61
C LYS A 82 5.91 18.35 -14.92
N ASP A 83 4.80 18.84 -14.36
CA ASP A 83 4.70 20.14 -13.69
C ASP A 83 3.56 20.15 -12.67
N ILE A 84 3.47 21.22 -11.88
CA ILE A 84 2.46 21.37 -10.83
C ILE A 84 1.04 21.49 -11.36
N GLY A 85 0.84 22.08 -12.55
CA GLY A 85 -0.48 22.20 -13.18
C GLY A 85 -1.01 20.82 -13.59
N SER A 86 -0.15 20.02 -14.21
CA SER A 86 -0.39 18.62 -14.57
C SER A 86 -0.63 17.72 -13.33
N CYS A 87 -0.03 18.04 -12.18
CA CYS A 87 -0.27 17.33 -10.92
C CYS A 87 -1.68 17.64 -10.37
N MET A 88 -2.06 18.92 -10.40
CA MET A 88 -3.36 19.38 -9.90
C MET A 88 -4.53 18.89 -10.76
N SER A 89 -4.32 18.66 -12.05
CA SER A 89 -5.36 18.10 -12.93
C SER A 89 -5.68 16.65 -12.60
N LEU A 90 -4.69 15.85 -12.19
CA LEU A 90 -4.91 14.47 -11.74
C LEU A 90 -5.79 14.42 -10.48
N ASN A 91 -5.52 15.27 -9.49
CA ASN A 91 -6.31 15.33 -8.26
C ASN A 91 -7.79 15.71 -8.47
N ARG A 92 -8.11 16.29 -9.64
CA ARG A 92 -9.48 16.70 -10.02
C ARG A 92 -10.06 15.81 -11.11
N HIS A 93 -9.36 14.74 -11.49
CA HIS A 93 -9.82 13.86 -12.56
C HIS A 93 -10.95 12.96 -12.03
N PRO A 94 -12.11 12.88 -12.70
CA PRO A 94 -13.28 12.14 -12.20
C PRO A 94 -12.98 10.64 -12.00
N GLU A 95 -12.09 10.06 -12.80
CA GLU A 95 -11.67 8.66 -12.57
C GLU A 95 -10.83 8.46 -11.29
N CYS A 96 -10.23 9.51 -10.73
CA CYS A 96 -9.51 9.42 -9.46
C CYS A 96 -10.45 9.28 -8.25
N GLU A 97 -11.73 9.65 -8.37
CA GLU A 97 -12.74 9.39 -7.34
C GLU A 97 -13.13 7.91 -7.25
N HIS A 98 -12.82 7.09 -8.27
CA HIS A 98 -13.14 5.65 -8.32
C HIS A 98 -11.91 4.76 -8.14
N LEU A 99 -10.74 5.35 -7.86
CA LEU A 99 -9.48 4.64 -7.66
C LEU A 99 -9.21 4.23 -6.19
N LEU A 100 -10.16 4.49 -5.27
CA LEU A 100 -10.09 4.12 -3.86
C LEU A 100 -11.39 3.47 -3.37
#